data_AF-A0A8T5HRI9-F1
#
_entry.id   AF-A0A8T5HRI9-F1
#
_cell.length_a   1.000
_cell.length_b   1.000
_cell.length_c   1.000
_cell.angle_alpha   90.00
_cell.angle_beta   90.00
_cell.angle_gamma   90.00
#
_symmetry.space_group_name_H-M   'P 1'
#
loop_
_entity.id
_entity.type
_entity.pdbx_description
1 polymer ?
#
loop_
_entity_poly.entity_id
_entity_poly.type
_entity_poly.pdbx_seq_one_letter_code
_entity_poly.pdbx_strand_id
1 'polypeptide(L)'
;MPKKEVNTPVPKRLPTSQVKTLISKQIPKQKIQKTTPINKIKPTYKYIGKESLAQLIRKSIPKQLIPTKRFATILGTMFLIVIILSVFQFPFNKLLSGDINVVVKIGYPFPFLELGADLEKSPLQFQNLLIDLVIYLIITYIIDVLINLILSIHLIKSKEELLKQPKIYKKETPTISNKITKKIFKGKSPKIKTKPNITPQ
;
A
#
# COMPACT_ATOMS: atom_id res chain seq x y z
N MET A 1 -53.51 -37.32 -30.88
CA MET A 1 -52.73 -38.11 -31.87
C MET A 1 -51.85 -37.18 -32.70
N PRO A 2 -50.71 -37.67 -33.24
CA PRO A 2 -49.36 -37.09 -33.09
C PRO A 2 -48.84 -36.34 -34.34
N LYS A 3 -47.64 -35.75 -34.28
CA LYS A 3 -46.72 -35.66 -35.44
C LYS A 3 -45.24 -35.55 -35.00
N LYS A 4 -44.42 -36.42 -35.61
CA LYS A 4 -43.00 -36.74 -35.34
C LYS A 4 -42.01 -35.72 -35.95
N GLU A 5 -40.84 -35.65 -35.33
CA GLU A 5 -39.61 -34.94 -35.72
C GLU A 5 -38.94 -35.46 -37.01
N VAL A 6 -38.16 -34.59 -37.65
CA VAL A 6 -37.28 -34.87 -38.79
C VAL A 6 -35.88 -34.29 -38.54
N ASN A 7 -34.87 -35.17 -38.57
CA ASN A 7 -33.43 -34.89 -38.65
C ASN A 7 -32.97 -34.79 -40.11
N THR A 8 -31.94 -34.00 -40.44
CA THR A 8 -30.89 -34.34 -41.44
C THR A 8 -29.75 -33.28 -41.49
N PRO A 9 -28.56 -33.54 -42.12
CA PRO A 9 -27.26 -33.35 -41.46
C PRO A 9 -26.23 -32.46 -42.22
N VAL A 10 -25.05 -32.33 -41.61
CA VAL A 10 -23.82 -31.58 -41.94
C VAL A 10 -23.11 -32.01 -43.25
N PRO A 11 -22.38 -31.10 -43.94
CA PRO A 11 -21.27 -31.47 -44.82
C PRO A 11 -19.86 -30.98 -44.35
N LYS A 12 -18.86 -31.80 -44.72
CA LYS A 12 -17.42 -31.82 -44.37
C LYS A 12 -16.55 -30.94 -45.30
N ARG A 13 -15.44 -30.38 -44.78
CA ARG A 13 -14.40 -29.54 -45.45
C ARG A 13 -13.55 -30.26 -46.51
N LEU A 14 -12.83 -29.49 -47.38
CA LEU A 14 -11.38 -29.58 -47.69
C LEU A 14 -10.89 -28.46 -48.69
N PRO A 15 -9.57 -28.24 -48.94
CA PRO A 15 -8.84 -26.99 -48.66
C PRO A 15 -8.29 -26.26 -49.92
N THR A 16 -7.75 -25.04 -49.79
CA THR A 16 -6.80 -24.50 -50.81
C THR A 16 -5.71 -23.61 -50.20
N SER A 17 -4.54 -23.80 -50.82
CA SER A 17 -3.17 -23.47 -50.46
C SER A 17 -2.78 -21.98 -50.48
N GLN A 18 -1.60 -21.74 -49.89
CA GLN A 18 -0.90 -20.48 -49.69
C GLN A 18 -0.44 -19.83 -51.01
N VAL A 19 -0.54 -18.49 -51.11
CA VAL A 19 0.19 -17.70 -52.10
C VAL A 19 0.81 -16.45 -51.46
N LYS A 20 2.13 -16.57 -51.23
CA LYS A 20 3.23 -15.59 -51.28
C LYS A 20 2.88 -14.09 -51.30
N THR A 21 3.18 -13.43 -50.19
CA THR A 21 3.25 -11.97 -50.02
C THR A 21 4.37 -11.37 -50.86
N LEU A 22 4.01 -10.52 -51.84
CA LEU A 22 4.93 -9.66 -52.58
C LEU A 22 5.16 -8.35 -51.80
N ILE A 23 6.44 -8.02 -51.65
CA ILE A 23 6.98 -6.85 -50.94
C ILE A 23 6.53 -5.57 -51.63
N SER A 24 5.78 -4.71 -50.93
CA SER A 24 5.49 -3.34 -51.36
C SER A 24 6.13 -2.33 -50.39
N LYS A 25 6.98 -1.48 -50.96
CA LYS A 25 7.79 -0.44 -50.31
C LYS A 25 6.94 0.47 -49.41
N GLN A 26 7.31 0.55 -48.13
CA GLN A 26 6.80 1.56 -47.21
C GLN A 26 7.33 2.94 -47.58
N ILE A 27 6.42 3.88 -47.82
CA ILE A 27 6.67 5.33 -47.84
C ILE A 27 6.67 5.81 -46.38
N PRO A 28 7.64 6.63 -45.93
CA PRO A 28 7.67 7.11 -44.55
C PRO A 28 6.54 8.12 -44.30
N LYS A 29 5.53 7.75 -43.51
CA LYS A 29 4.55 8.70 -42.96
C LYS A 29 5.23 9.57 -41.91
N GLN A 30 5.49 10.84 -42.25
CA GLN A 30 5.82 11.88 -41.28
C GLN A 30 4.71 11.96 -40.23
N LYS A 31 5.06 11.69 -38.97
CA LYS A 31 4.19 11.94 -37.82
C LYS A 31 4.10 13.45 -37.59
N ILE A 32 2.95 14.04 -37.91
CA ILE A 32 2.58 15.36 -37.42
C ILE A 32 2.50 15.28 -35.89
N GLN A 33 3.44 15.94 -35.21
CA GLN A 33 3.41 16.12 -33.76
C GLN A 33 2.20 17.00 -33.41
N LYS A 34 1.18 16.39 -32.79
CA LYS A 34 0.12 17.12 -32.10
C LYS A 34 0.76 17.80 -30.88
N THR A 35 0.90 19.12 -30.92
CA THR A 35 1.21 19.93 -29.74
C THR A 35 0.04 19.84 -28.77
N THR A 36 0.23 19.11 -27.68
CA THR A 36 -0.70 19.03 -26.56
C THR A 36 -0.90 20.44 -25.97
N PRO A 37 -2.14 20.93 -25.79
CA PRO A 37 -2.35 22.22 -25.15
C PRO A 37 -1.84 22.17 -23.71
N ILE A 38 -1.07 23.20 -23.35
CA ILE A 38 -0.54 23.44 -22.01
C ILE A 38 -1.72 23.47 -21.04
N ASN A 39 -1.82 22.42 -20.23
CA ASN A 39 -2.85 22.25 -19.23
C ASN A 39 -2.65 23.34 -18.17
N LYS A 40 -3.50 24.38 -18.18
CA LYS A 40 -3.52 25.43 -17.17
C LYS A 40 -3.77 24.75 -15.82
N ILE A 41 -2.74 24.66 -14.99
CA ILE A 41 -2.85 24.19 -13.61
C ILE A 41 -3.72 25.21 -12.88
N LYS A 42 -5.01 24.91 -12.74
CA LYS A 42 -5.91 25.68 -11.88
C LYS A 42 -5.40 25.52 -10.45
N PRO A 43 -5.25 26.60 -9.67
CA PRO A 43 -4.96 26.48 -8.26
C PRO A 43 -6.11 25.71 -7.60
N THR A 44 -5.80 24.54 -7.06
CA THR A 44 -6.73 23.78 -6.23
C THR A 44 -6.88 24.52 -4.91
N TYR A 45 -7.84 25.45 -4.84
CA TYR A 45 -8.24 26.03 -3.57
C TYR A 45 -8.74 24.91 -2.68
N LYS A 46 -8.15 24.81 -1.47
CA LYS A 46 -8.55 23.86 -0.44
C LYS A 46 -9.89 24.35 0.12
N TYR A 47 -10.96 24.16 -0.64
CA TYR A 47 -12.30 24.50 -0.23
C TYR A 47 -12.61 23.80 1.09
N ILE A 48 -13.23 24.56 1.99
CA ILE A 48 -13.93 24.11 3.19
C ILE A 48 -15.13 23.27 2.71
N GLY A 49 -14.84 22.10 2.16
CA GLY A 49 -15.85 21.07 1.96
C GLY A 49 -16.15 20.44 3.31
N LYS A 50 -17.39 20.00 3.50
CA LYS A 50 -17.82 19.21 4.68
C LYS A 50 -16.81 18.08 4.90
N GLU A 51 -15.90 18.26 5.85
CA GLU A 51 -14.92 17.23 6.14
C GLU A 51 -15.68 16.02 6.67
N SER A 52 -15.45 14.86 6.07
CA SER A 52 -16.03 13.62 6.59
C SER A 52 -15.51 13.40 8.02
N LEU A 53 -16.34 12.90 8.93
CA LEU A 53 -15.91 12.46 10.26
C LEU A 53 -14.64 11.60 10.20
N ALA A 54 -14.53 10.74 9.19
CA ALA A 54 -13.34 9.94 8.95
C ALA A 54 -12.08 10.79 8.64
N GLN A 55 -12.22 11.90 7.92
CA GLN A 55 -11.11 12.83 7.67
C GLN A 55 -10.72 13.60 8.92
N LEU A 56 -11.69 13.95 9.77
CA LEU A 56 -11.45 14.68 11.00
C LEU A 56 -10.70 13.79 12.02
N ILE A 57 -11.16 12.55 12.20
CA ILE A 57 -10.50 11.53 13.05
C ILE A 57 -9.09 11.22 12.51
N ARG A 58 -8.94 11.08 11.20
CA ARG A 58 -7.63 10.81 10.60
C ARG A 58 -6.63 11.96 10.78
N LYS A 59 -7.10 13.20 10.92
CA LYS A 59 -6.25 14.36 11.18
C LYS A 59 -5.87 14.51 12.65
N SER A 60 -6.73 14.09 13.58
CA SER A 60 -6.44 14.17 15.01
C SER A 60 -5.51 13.06 15.49
N ILE A 61 -5.45 11.92 14.79
CA ILE A 61 -4.54 10.83 15.11
C ILE A 61 -3.11 11.19 14.63
N PRO A 62 -2.11 11.28 15.53
CA PRO A 62 -0.72 11.50 15.13
C PRO A 62 -0.25 10.39 14.18
N LYS A 63 0.58 10.75 13.20
CA LYS A 63 1.02 9.82 12.13
C LYS A 63 1.69 8.55 12.65
N GLN A 64 2.23 8.58 13.88
CA GLN A 64 2.87 7.44 14.54
C GLN A 64 1.86 6.36 15.00
N LEU A 65 0.59 6.73 15.18
CA LEU A 65 -0.50 5.84 15.61
C LEU A 65 -1.26 5.20 14.44
N ILE A 66 -0.82 5.45 13.20
CA ILE A 66 -1.41 4.85 12.00
C ILE A 66 -0.70 3.52 11.74
N PRO A 67 -1.43 2.38 11.70
CA PRO A 67 -0.82 1.09 11.45
C PRO A 67 -0.08 1.08 10.10
N THR A 68 1.16 0.61 10.11
CA THR A 68 2.03 0.61 8.93
C THR A 68 1.89 -0.68 8.13
N LYS A 69 2.57 -0.77 6.98
CA LYS A 69 2.67 -2.03 6.21
C LYS A 69 3.27 -3.18 7.04
N ARG A 70 4.04 -2.87 8.09
CA ARG A 70 4.67 -3.87 8.97
C ARG A 70 3.68 -4.49 9.95
N PHE A 71 2.57 -3.81 10.24
CA PHE A 71 1.51 -4.32 11.11
C PHE A 71 1.04 -5.71 10.68
N ALA A 72 0.75 -5.90 9.39
CA ALA A 72 0.32 -7.19 8.86
C ALA A 72 1.39 -8.29 9.02
N THR A 73 2.67 -7.93 8.80
CA THR A 73 3.79 -8.84 9.01
C THR A 73 3.92 -9.24 10.48
N ILE A 74 3.86 -8.27 11.41
CA ILE A 74 3.95 -8.53 12.85
C ILE A 74 2.80 -9.43 13.30
N LEU A 75 1.57 -9.17 12.83
CA LEU A 75 0.39 -9.96 13.17
C LEU A 75 0.54 -11.40 12.67
N GLY A 76 0.97 -11.56 11.42
CA GLY A 76 1.22 -12.89 10.84
C GLY A 76 2.34 -13.64 11.57
N THR A 77 3.42 -12.96 11.93
CA THR A 77 4.52 -13.55 12.72
C THR A 77 4.05 -13.97 14.11
N MET A 78 3.24 -13.17 14.79
CA MET A 78 2.65 -13.54 16.09
C MET A 78 1.80 -14.79 15.99
N PHE A 79 0.92 -14.86 14.99
CA PHE A 79 0.10 -16.05 14.75
C PHE A 79 0.95 -17.29 14.48
N LEU A 80 2.04 -17.14 13.69
CA LEU A 80 2.97 -18.23 13.42
C LEU A 80 3.70 -18.71 14.69
N ILE A 81 4.14 -17.78 15.55
CA ILE A 81 4.79 -18.09 16.83
C ILE A 81 3.84 -18.90 17.72
N VAL A 82 2.56 -18.54 17.77
CA VAL A 82 1.55 -19.27 18.56
C VAL A 82 1.37 -20.71 18.05
N ILE A 83 1.34 -20.91 16.74
CA ILE A 83 1.30 -22.27 16.16
C ILE A 83 2.55 -23.06 16.56
N ILE A 84 3.74 -22.47 16.43
CA ILE A 84 5.00 -23.12 16.79
C ILE A 84 5.02 -23.47 18.29
N LEU A 85 4.63 -22.54 19.16
CA LEU A 85 4.55 -22.77 20.60
C LEU A 85 3.57 -23.90 20.94
N SER A 86 2.44 -24.00 20.22
CA SER A 86 1.50 -25.09 20.42
C SER A 86 2.08 -26.45 20.05
N VAL A 87 2.90 -26.53 18.98
CA VAL A 87 3.63 -27.75 18.63
C VAL A 87 4.64 -28.13 19.71
N PHE A 88 5.32 -27.16 20.35
CA PHE A 88 6.24 -27.45 21.46
C PHE A 88 5.53 -27.86 22.75
N GLN A 89 4.33 -27.36 23.01
CA GLN A 89 3.51 -27.75 24.16
C GLN A 89 2.81 -29.10 23.95
N PHE A 90 2.92 -29.66 22.75
CA PHE A 90 2.32 -30.94 22.41
C PHE A 90 2.95 -32.07 23.25
N PRO A 91 2.16 -32.84 24.01
CA PRO A 91 2.69 -33.88 24.90
C PRO A 91 3.06 -35.15 24.13
N PHE A 92 4.12 -35.07 23.31
CA PHE A 92 4.61 -36.19 22.49
C PHE A 92 4.84 -37.48 23.29
N ASN A 93 5.33 -37.35 24.53
CA ASN A 93 5.60 -38.48 25.41
C ASN A 93 4.34 -39.30 25.72
N LYS A 94 3.17 -38.66 25.86
CA LYS A 94 1.91 -39.34 26.17
C LYS A 94 1.37 -40.12 24.97
N LEU A 95 1.54 -39.57 23.78
CA LEU A 95 1.16 -40.24 22.53
C LEU A 95 2.04 -41.48 22.26
N LEU A 96 3.35 -41.39 22.53
CA LEU A 96 4.25 -42.52 22.37
C LEU A 96 3.96 -43.65 23.38
N SER A 97 3.41 -43.34 24.56
CA SER A 97 2.97 -44.34 25.53
C SER A 97 1.61 -45.00 25.21
N GLY A 98 0.98 -44.65 24.08
CA GLY A 98 -0.32 -45.22 23.69
C GLY A 98 -1.52 -44.66 24.46
N ASP A 99 -1.35 -43.54 25.17
CA ASP A 99 -2.46 -42.85 25.81
C ASP A 99 -3.24 -42.05 24.75
N ILE A 100 -4.47 -42.49 24.49
CA ILE A 100 -5.36 -41.88 23.50
C ILE A 100 -6.15 -40.69 24.06
N ASN A 101 -6.06 -40.42 25.37
CA ASN A 101 -6.75 -39.30 26.03
C ASN A 101 -5.93 -38.00 25.96
N VAL A 102 -5.19 -37.80 24.89
CA VAL A 102 -4.36 -36.60 24.69
C VAL A 102 -5.20 -35.54 23.99
N VAL A 103 -5.50 -34.47 24.72
CA VAL A 103 -6.16 -33.27 24.16
C VAL A 103 -5.09 -32.23 23.85
N VAL A 104 -4.92 -31.96 22.57
CA VAL A 104 -3.97 -30.98 22.04
C VAL A 104 -4.69 -29.66 21.90
N LYS A 105 -4.16 -28.62 22.56
CA LYS A 105 -4.77 -27.30 22.58
C LYS A 105 -3.90 -26.31 21.80
N ILE A 106 -4.49 -25.64 20.82
CA ILE A 106 -3.85 -24.65 19.96
C ILE A 106 -4.56 -23.31 20.17
N GLY A 107 -3.78 -22.29 20.56
CA GLY A 107 -4.24 -20.92 20.84
C GLY A 107 -3.69 -20.39 22.17
N TYR A 108 -3.62 -19.07 22.31
CA TYR A 108 -3.14 -18.41 23.54
C TYR A 108 -3.58 -16.93 23.56
N PRO A 109 -4.27 -16.44 24.60
CA PRO A 109 -4.55 -17.10 25.87
C PRO A 109 -5.68 -18.13 25.81
N PHE A 110 -6.57 -18.09 24.82
CA PHE A 110 -7.71 -19.00 24.73
C PHE A 110 -7.53 -20.02 23.59
N PRO A 111 -7.48 -21.33 23.89
CA PRO A 111 -7.33 -22.33 22.85
C PRO A 111 -8.56 -22.34 21.96
N PHE A 112 -8.36 -22.15 20.66
CA PHE A 112 -9.44 -22.14 19.68
C PHE A 112 -9.53 -23.44 18.90
N LEU A 113 -8.49 -24.28 18.95
CA LEU A 113 -8.49 -25.58 18.30
C LEU A 113 -8.06 -26.62 19.34
N GLU A 114 -8.99 -27.49 19.72
CA GLU A 114 -8.79 -28.61 20.62
C GLU A 114 -8.90 -29.89 19.81
N LEU A 115 -7.78 -30.60 19.62
CA LEU A 115 -7.75 -31.89 18.93
C LEU A 115 -7.70 -32.99 20.00
N GLY A 116 -8.79 -33.74 20.17
CA GLY A 116 -8.93 -34.81 21.14
C GLY A 116 -9.92 -35.88 20.68
N ALA A 117 -10.05 -36.96 21.46
CA ALA A 117 -10.91 -38.09 21.14
C ALA A 117 -12.42 -37.82 21.32
N ASP A 118 -12.79 -36.70 21.95
CA ASP A 118 -14.20 -36.33 22.16
C ASP A 118 -14.83 -35.78 20.88
N LEU A 119 -15.53 -36.63 20.14
CA LEU A 119 -16.26 -36.26 18.91
C LEU A 119 -17.51 -35.40 19.18
N GLU A 120 -17.98 -35.30 20.41
CA GLU A 120 -19.23 -34.59 20.74
C GLU A 120 -19.09 -33.06 20.63
N LYS A 121 -17.87 -32.53 20.72
CA LYS A 121 -17.60 -31.09 20.64
C LYS A 121 -16.90 -30.77 19.33
N SER A 122 -17.27 -29.63 18.73
CA SER A 122 -16.51 -29.08 17.60
C SER A 122 -15.06 -28.85 18.04
N PRO A 123 -14.06 -29.41 17.33
CA PRO A 123 -12.66 -29.18 17.67
C PRO A 123 -12.29 -27.70 17.52
N LEU A 124 -13.03 -26.96 16.70
CA LEU A 124 -12.83 -25.53 16.48
C LEU A 124 -13.81 -24.70 17.32
N GLN A 125 -13.27 -23.91 18.24
CA GLN A 125 -13.97 -22.93 19.07
C GLN A 125 -13.83 -21.53 18.44
N PHE A 126 -14.72 -21.20 17.50
CA PHE A 126 -14.69 -19.92 16.78
C PHE A 126 -14.74 -18.68 17.68
N GLN A 127 -15.43 -18.76 18.82
CA GLN A 127 -15.50 -17.65 19.77
C GLN A 127 -14.12 -17.33 20.35
N ASN A 128 -13.36 -18.35 20.75
CA ASN A 128 -12.00 -18.19 21.26
C ASN A 128 -11.06 -17.67 20.16
N LEU A 129 -11.19 -18.17 18.93
CA LEU A 129 -10.41 -17.67 17.79
C LEU A 129 -10.62 -16.18 17.58
N LEU A 130 -11.88 -15.72 17.64
CA LEU A 130 -12.22 -14.32 17.43
C LEU A 130 -11.68 -13.43 18.56
N ILE A 131 -11.80 -13.89 19.81
CA ILE A 131 -11.28 -13.18 20.98
C ILE A 131 -9.75 -13.06 20.90
N ASP A 132 -9.05 -14.18 20.65
CA ASP A 132 -7.59 -14.19 20.50
C ASP A 132 -7.16 -13.30 19.33
N LEU A 133 -7.88 -13.31 18.21
CA LEU A 133 -7.60 -12.44 17.07
C LEU A 133 -7.69 -10.95 17.44
N VAL A 134 -8.70 -10.55 18.21
CA VAL A 134 -8.85 -9.17 18.69
C VAL A 134 -7.72 -8.81 19.67
N ILE A 135 -7.35 -9.73 20.57
CA ILE A 135 -6.23 -9.54 21.49
C ILE A 135 -4.93 -9.34 20.70
N TYR A 136 -4.65 -10.20 19.72
CA TYR A 136 -3.47 -10.08 18.87
C TYR A 136 -3.48 -8.80 18.04
N LEU A 137 -4.64 -8.35 17.58
CA LEU A 137 -4.78 -7.07 16.88
C LEU A 137 -4.33 -5.91 17.78
N ILE A 138 -4.80 -5.89 19.04
CA ILE A 138 -4.44 -4.86 20.03
C ILE A 138 -2.95 -4.92 20.36
N ILE A 139 -2.43 -6.11 20.66
CA ILE A 139 -1.00 -6.30 20.97
C ILE A 139 -0.12 -5.87 19.79
N THR A 140 -0.47 -6.32 18.58
CA THR A 140 0.27 -5.97 17.36
C THR A 140 0.22 -4.46 17.10
N TYR A 141 -0.91 -3.83 17.38
CA TYR A 141 -1.04 -2.38 17.25
C TYR A 141 -0.08 -1.65 18.20
N ILE A 142 -0.04 -2.07 19.48
CA ILE A 142 0.88 -1.52 20.47
C ILE A 142 2.34 -1.69 20.00
N ILE A 143 2.70 -2.88 19.50
CA ILE A 143 4.06 -3.15 19.01
C ILE A 143 4.40 -2.27 17.79
N ASP A 144 3.52 -2.13 16.81
CA ASP A 144 3.76 -1.28 15.63
C ASP A 144 3.93 0.19 16.03
N VAL A 145 3.11 0.68 16.97
CA VAL A 145 3.24 2.04 17.54
C VAL A 145 4.58 2.21 18.25
N LEU A 146 5.01 1.25 19.07
CA LEU A 146 6.29 1.29 19.77
C LEU A 146 7.47 1.30 18.79
N ILE A 147 7.44 0.45 17.77
CA ILE A 147 8.47 0.41 16.72
C ILE A 147 8.52 1.74 15.98
N ASN A 148 7.36 2.31 15.60
CA ASN A 148 7.29 3.61 14.94
C ASN A 148 7.81 4.73 15.84
N LEU A 149 7.51 4.68 17.14
CA LEU A 149 8.01 5.65 18.11
C LEU A 149 9.54 5.58 18.18
N ILE A 150 10.11 4.38 18.37
CA ILE A 150 11.56 4.16 18.45
C ILE A 150 12.26 4.60 17.17
N LEU A 151 11.72 4.26 16.00
CA LEU A 151 12.29 4.67 14.72
C LEU A 151 12.16 6.17 14.45
N SER A 152 11.16 6.84 15.02
CA SER A 152 10.96 8.29 14.89
C SER A 152 11.88 9.10 15.79
N ILE A 153 12.43 8.49 16.85
CA ILE A 153 13.47 9.11 17.67
C ILE A 153 14.75 9.17 16.81
N HIS A 154 15.37 10.35 16.74
CA HIS A 154 16.45 10.74 15.82
C HIS A 154 17.71 9.85 15.82
N LEU A 155 17.76 8.86 16.70
CA LEU A 155 18.90 7.96 16.94
C LEU A 155 19.09 6.90 15.83
N ILE A 156 18.07 6.65 14.99
CA ILE A 156 18.12 5.65 13.90
C ILE A 156 17.83 6.30 12.54
N LYS A 157 18.39 7.49 12.27
CA LYS A 157 18.44 7.97 10.89
C LYS A 157 19.35 7.04 10.08
N SER A 158 18.75 6.32 9.13
CA SER A 158 19.50 5.58 8.11
C SER A 158 20.54 6.52 7.47
N LYS A 159 21.76 6.03 7.23
CA LYS A 159 22.81 6.76 6.51
C LYS A 159 22.29 7.37 5.19
N GLU A 160 21.25 6.79 4.59
CA GLU A 160 20.60 7.29 3.38
C GLU A 160 19.81 8.61 3.57
N GLU A 161 19.25 8.89 4.75
CA GLU A 161 18.58 10.16 5.02
C GLU A 161 19.57 11.27 5.37
N LEU A 162 20.71 10.92 5.96
CA LEU A 162 21.83 11.85 6.16
C LEU A 162 22.52 12.23 4.84
N LEU A 163 22.50 11.32 3.85
CA LEU A 163 23.03 11.57 2.49
C LEU A 163 22.05 12.32 1.57
N LYS A 164 20.75 12.37 1.91
CA LYS A 164 19.80 13.29 1.29
C LYS A 164 20.08 14.70 1.80
N GLN A 165 21.17 15.29 1.30
CA GLN A 165 21.41 16.73 1.44
C GLN A 165 20.13 17.47 1.03
N PRO A 166 19.76 18.55 1.74
CA PRO A 166 18.61 19.35 1.34
C PRO A 166 18.78 19.69 -0.14
N LYS A 167 17.70 19.57 -0.91
CA LYS A 167 17.70 19.86 -2.34
C LYS A 167 18.12 21.33 -2.49
N ILE A 168 19.42 21.58 -2.63
CA ILE A 168 19.96 22.92 -2.80
C ILE A 168 19.34 23.38 -4.11
N TYR A 169 18.50 24.41 -4.03
CA TYR A 169 17.94 25.04 -5.23
C TYR A 169 19.13 25.36 -6.13
N LYS A 170 19.28 24.64 -7.23
CA LYS A 170 20.20 25.04 -8.29
C LYS A 170 19.77 26.46 -8.65
N LYS A 171 20.61 27.45 -8.37
CA LYS A 171 20.38 28.83 -8.84
C LYS A 171 20.03 28.71 -10.31
N GLU A 172 18.81 29.11 -10.68
CA GLU A 172 18.37 29.09 -12.06
C GLU A 172 19.44 29.78 -12.90
N THR A 173 19.99 29.06 -13.87
CA THR A 173 20.93 29.66 -14.82
C THR A 173 20.15 30.77 -15.54
N PRO A 174 20.68 32.02 -15.58
CA PRO A 174 19.92 33.14 -16.08
C PRO A 174 19.58 32.91 -17.55
N THR A 175 18.29 32.70 -17.82
CA THR A 175 17.73 32.59 -19.16
C THR A 175 18.01 33.89 -19.93
N ILE A 176 18.09 33.82 -21.26
CA ILE A 176 18.41 34.95 -22.15
C ILE A 176 17.48 36.15 -21.87
N SER A 177 16.20 35.88 -21.59
CA SER A 177 15.23 36.88 -21.14
C SER A 177 15.71 37.63 -19.89
N ASN A 178 16.17 36.91 -18.87
CA ASN A 178 16.66 37.48 -17.60
C ASN A 178 17.92 38.37 -17.78
N LYS A 179 18.80 38.04 -18.76
CA LYS A 179 19.94 38.90 -19.14
C LYS A 179 19.50 40.18 -19.85
N ILE A 180 18.49 40.10 -20.70
CA ILE A 180 17.94 41.26 -21.43
C ILE A 180 17.23 42.19 -20.45
N THR A 181 16.38 41.66 -19.57
CA THR A 181 15.69 42.46 -18.53
C THR A 181 16.70 43.15 -17.61
N LYS A 182 17.75 42.45 -17.15
CA LYS A 182 18.81 43.09 -16.35
C LYS A 182 19.59 44.18 -17.11
N LYS A 183 19.76 44.08 -18.43
CA LYS A 183 20.39 45.14 -19.24
C LYS A 183 19.48 46.36 -19.40
N ILE A 184 18.18 46.16 -19.57
CA ILE A 184 17.21 47.26 -19.75
C ILE A 184 17.00 48.02 -18.43
N PHE A 185 16.96 47.32 -17.29
CA PHE A 185 16.73 47.95 -15.99
C PHE A 185 18.01 48.40 -15.26
N LYS A 186 19.21 48.09 -15.76
CA LYS A 186 20.49 48.55 -15.16
C LYS A 186 20.65 50.09 -15.18
N GLY A 187 19.92 50.78 -16.04
CA GLY A 187 19.92 52.25 -16.14
C GLY A 187 18.71 52.94 -15.50
N LYS A 188 17.72 52.19 -15.01
CA LYS A 188 16.51 52.73 -14.38
C LYS A 188 16.19 51.92 -13.13
N SER A 189 16.95 52.14 -12.08
CA SER A 189 16.55 51.75 -10.73
C SER A 189 15.55 52.80 -10.22
N PRO A 190 14.25 52.52 -10.10
CA PRO A 190 13.42 53.34 -9.23
C PRO A 190 14.00 53.20 -7.82
N LYS A 191 14.38 54.32 -7.19
CA LYS A 191 14.73 54.37 -5.77
C LYS A 191 13.57 53.77 -4.99
N ILE A 192 13.70 52.53 -4.55
CA ILE A 192 12.78 51.93 -3.57
C ILE A 192 13.05 52.70 -2.29
N LYS A 193 12.16 53.66 -1.96
CA LYS A 193 12.14 54.29 -0.65
C LYS A 193 11.72 53.21 0.35
N THR A 194 12.69 52.68 1.09
CA THR A 194 12.45 51.86 2.27
C THR A 194 11.58 52.66 3.23
N LYS A 195 10.33 52.24 3.46
CA LYS A 195 9.51 52.80 4.54
C LYS A 195 10.16 52.42 5.88
N PRO A 196 10.26 53.34 6.85
CA PRO A 196 10.82 53.04 8.15
C PRO A 196 9.96 52.01 8.89
N ASN A 197 10.68 51.13 9.58
CA ASN A 197 10.19 50.06 10.43
C ASN A 197 9.31 50.63 11.55
N ILE A 198 8.05 50.19 11.64
CA ILE A 198 7.18 50.53 12.76
C ILE A 198 7.33 49.40 13.78
N THR A 199 8.03 49.70 14.88
CA THR A 199 8.13 48.82 16.05
C THR A 199 6.78 48.81 16.77
N PRO A 200 6.13 47.65 16.98
CA PRO A 200 4.98 47.56 17.85
C PRO A 200 5.43 47.72 19.32
N GLN A 201 4.75 48.61 20.05
CA GLN A 201 4.85 48.73 21.51
C GLN A 201 4.07 47.59 22.18
#